data_AF-A0A5C9CU54-F1
#
_entry.id   AF-A0A5C9CU54-F1
#
_cell.length_a   1.000
_cell.length_b   1.000
_cell.length_c   1.000
_cell.angle_alpha   90.00
_cell.angle_beta   90.00
_cell.angle_gamma   90.00
#
_symmetry.space_group_name_H-M   'P 1'
#
loop_
_entity.id
_entity.type
_entity.pdbx_description
1 polymer ?
#
loop_
_entity_poly.entity_id
_entity_poly.type
_entity_poly.pdbx_seq_one_letter_code
_entity_poly.pdbx_strand_id
1 'polypeptide(L)'
;MKIANDADVSTCALQGVDCIELQFPKFTDGRAYSQAYLLRRRLGFTGELRATGDVLVDQVLLMQRSGFSSAVLRADQSLAHAQRQLSQFASFYQGDADHPQALFAAQGAPA
;
A
#
# COMPACT_ATOMS: atom_id res chain seq x y z
N MET A 1 2.46 11.35 10.52
CA MET A 1 2.10 12.50 9.66
C MET A 1 0.87 12.13 8.85
N LYS A 2 -0.16 12.97 8.80
CA LYS A 2 -1.34 12.74 7.95
C LYS A 2 -1.17 13.49 6.63
N ILE A 3 -1.46 12.84 5.50
CA ILE A 3 -1.40 13.46 4.18
C ILE A 3 -2.77 13.32 3.50
N ALA A 4 -3.28 14.42 2.96
CA ALA A 4 -4.50 14.43 2.17
C ALA A 4 -4.29 13.67 0.85
N ASN A 5 -5.33 13.01 0.34
CA ASN A 5 -5.20 12.14 -0.83
C ASN A 5 -5.04 12.88 -2.16
N ASP A 6 -5.10 14.21 -2.16
CA ASP A 6 -4.83 15.11 -3.28
C ASP A 6 -3.50 15.87 -3.14
N ALA A 7 -2.79 15.72 -2.02
CA ALA A 7 -1.49 16.32 -1.82
C ALA A 7 -0.40 15.64 -2.65
N ASP A 8 0.56 16.43 -3.13
CA ASP A 8 1.76 15.92 -3.78
C ASP A 8 2.80 15.49 -2.74
N VAL A 9 2.91 14.17 -2.55
CA VAL A 9 3.85 13.54 -1.62
C VAL A 9 5.32 13.81 -1.93
N SER A 10 5.66 14.19 -3.17
CA SER A 10 7.05 14.50 -3.55
C SER A 10 7.58 15.79 -2.92
N THR A 11 6.67 16.66 -2.47
CA THR A 11 6.99 17.94 -1.85
C THR A 11 7.05 17.88 -0.31
N CYS A 12 6.68 16.74 0.29
CA CYS A 12 6.62 16.59 1.74
C CYS A 12 8.01 16.39 2.35
N ALA A 13 8.26 17.03 3.50
CA ALA A 13 9.44 16.74 4.32
C ALA A 13 9.24 15.43 5.09
N LEU A 14 10.01 14.39 4.73
CA LEU A 14 9.86 13.04 5.30
C LEU A 14 10.91 12.70 6.39
N GLN A 15 11.88 13.58 6.63
CA GLN A 15 12.94 13.32 7.61
C GLN A 15 12.38 13.23 9.02
N GLY A 16 12.72 12.15 9.73
CA GLY A 16 12.23 11.88 11.09
C GLY A 16 10.77 11.46 11.17
N VAL A 17 10.12 11.17 10.04
CA VAL A 17 8.73 10.66 10.02
C VAL A 17 8.76 9.14 10.10
N ASP A 18 8.20 8.58 11.18
CA ASP A 18 8.12 7.12 11.36
C ASP A 18 6.85 6.52 10.73
N CYS A 19 5.79 7.32 10.61
CA CYS A 19 4.49 6.86 10.13
C CYS A 19 3.81 7.94 9.29
N ILE A 20 3.29 7.56 8.12
CA ILE A 20 2.46 8.38 7.24
C ILE A 20 1.09 7.74 7.11
N GLU A 21 0.05 8.49 7.44
CA GLU A 21 -1.34 8.09 7.24
C GLU A 21 -1.84 8.69 5.92
N LEU A 22 -2.23 7.81 4.99
CA LEU A 22 -2.86 8.20 3.74
C LEU A 22 -4.35 7.91 3.82
N GLN A 23 -5.15 8.88 3.42
CA GLN A 23 -6.59 8.86 3.60
C GLN A 23 -7.31 8.33 2.36
N PHE A 24 -8.33 7.50 2.58
CA PHE A 24 -9.30 7.07 1.58
C PHE A 24 -10.64 7.71 1.93
N PRO A 25 -11.01 8.87 1.33
CA PRO A 25 -12.28 9.55 1.66
C PRO A 25 -13.52 8.74 1.28
N LYS A 26 -13.39 7.90 0.25
CA LYS A 26 -14.42 6.99 -0.26
C LYS A 26 -13.76 5.79 -0.93
N PHE A 27 -14.42 4.64 -0.96
CA PHE A 27 -13.86 3.38 -1.47
C PHE A 27 -13.47 3.44 -2.96
N THR A 28 -14.06 4.36 -3.72
CA THR A 28 -13.78 4.58 -5.16
C THR A 28 -12.58 5.49 -5.42
N ASP A 29 -11.95 6.03 -4.37
CA ASP A 29 -10.82 6.94 -4.51
C ASP A 29 -9.49 6.18 -4.46
N GLY A 30 -8.80 6.11 -5.60
CA GLY A 30 -7.55 5.37 -5.73
C GLY A 30 -6.28 6.18 -5.49
N ARG A 31 -6.34 7.50 -5.23
CA ARG A 31 -5.12 8.34 -5.23
C ARG A 31 -4.09 7.96 -4.17
N ALA A 32 -4.56 7.51 -3.01
CA ALA A 32 -3.71 7.07 -1.92
C ALA A 32 -2.84 5.83 -2.30
N TYR A 33 -3.26 4.99 -3.24
CA TYR A 33 -2.41 3.92 -3.77
C TYR A 33 -1.21 4.47 -4.53
N SER A 34 -1.43 5.46 -5.41
CA SER A 34 -0.35 6.12 -6.14
C SER A 34 0.61 6.85 -5.20
N GLN A 35 0.07 7.51 -4.17
CA GLN A 35 0.89 8.14 -3.12
C GLN A 35 1.75 7.11 -2.39
N ALA A 36 1.18 5.99 -1.94
CA ALA A 36 1.92 4.92 -1.27
C ALA A 36 3.04 4.34 -2.15
N TYR A 37 2.73 4.07 -3.42
CA TYR A 37 3.71 3.57 -4.38
C TYR A 37 4.85 4.55 -4.61
N LEU A 38 4.56 5.84 -4.75
CA LEU A 38 5.59 6.89 -4.89
C LEU A 38 6.46 7.01 -3.63
N LEU A 39 5.84 6.99 -2.45
CA LEU A 39 6.54 7.03 -1.16
C LEU A 39 7.53 5.88 -1.03
N ARG A 40 7.13 4.64 -1.36
CA ARG A 40 8.02 3.47 -1.35
C ARG A 40 9.08 3.51 -2.45
N ARG A 41 8.67 3.68 -3.71
CA ARG A 41 9.51 3.40 -4.88
C ARG A 41 10.41 4.54 -5.28
N ARG A 42 9.95 5.78 -5.11
CA ARG A 42 10.65 6.96 -5.62
C ARG A 42 11.25 7.81 -4.52
N LEU A 43 10.56 7.91 -3.38
CA LEU A 43 11.00 8.72 -2.24
C LEU A 43 11.73 7.89 -1.18
N GLY A 44 11.73 6.56 -1.31
CA GLY A 44 12.47 5.67 -0.43
C GLY A 44 12.00 5.71 1.02
N PHE A 45 10.74 6.05 1.27
CA PHE A 45 10.17 6.08 2.60
C PHE A 45 10.11 4.65 3.16
N THR A 46 10.78 4.42 4.30
CA THR A 46 10.89 3.10 4.95
C THR A 46 9.98 2.95 6.16
N GLY A 47 9.41 4.04 6.67
CA GLY A 47 8.48 4.02 7.81
C GLY A 47 7.15 3.34 7.49
N GLU A 48 6.22 3.39 8.45
CA GLU A 48 4.88 2.84 8.31
C GLU A 48 4.05 3.67 7.33
N LEU A 49 3.46 3.01 6.34
CA LEU A 49 2.37 3.59 5.53
C LEU A 49 1.05 3.00 5.98
N ARG A 50 0.20 3.83 6.58
CA ARG A 50 -1.09 3.42 7.14
C ARG A 50 -2.25 3.92 6.28
N ALA A 51 -3.09 3.00 5.81
CA ALA A 51 -4.36 3.33 5.18
C ALA A 51 -5.43 3.67 6.23
N THR A 52 -6.15 4.77 6.05
CA THR A 52 -7.24 5.21 6.94
C THR A 52 -8.44 5.71 6.15
N GLY A 53 -9.64 5.74 6.74
CA GLY A 53 -10.88 6.21 6.08
C GLY A 53 -11.78 5.06 5.63
N ASP A 54 -12.31 5.13 4.42
CA ASP A 54 -13.24 4.14 3.83
C ASP A 54 -12.49 2.90 3.30
N VAL A 55 -11.78 2.24 4.20
CA VAL A 55 -10.92 1.08 3.92
C VAL A 55 -11.74 -0.21 4.03
N LEU A 56 -11.87 -0.91 2.91
CA LEU A 56 -12.61 -2.17 2.81
C LEU A 56 -11.69 -3.39 2.82
N VAL A 57 -12.23 -4.53 3.24
CA VAL A 57 -11.49 -5.81 3.27
C VAL A 57 -10.96 -6.19 1.90
N ASP A 58 -11.76 -6.03 0.84
CA ASP A 58 -11.37 -6.47 -0.50
C ASP A 58 -10.15 -5.70 -1.05
N GLN A 59 -9.86 -4.54 -0.46
CA GLN A 59 -8.78 -3.65 -0.88
C GLN A 59 -7.44 -3.94 -0.21
N VAL A 60 -7.41 -4.63 0.95
CA VAL A 60 -6.20 -4.74 1.78
C VAL A 60 -5.03 -5.40 1.06
N LEU A 61 -5.31 -6.37 0.19
CA LEU A 61 -4.26 -7.03 -0.60
C LEU A 61 -3.64 -6.07 -1.62
N LEU A 62 -4.46 -5.27 -2.29
CA LEU A 62 -3.96 -4.24 -3.20
C LEU A 62 -3.20 -3.15 -2.44
N MET A 63 -3.64 -2.80 -1.24
CA MET A 63 -2.95 -1.84 -0.37
C MET A 63 -1.55 -2.34 -0.02
N GLN A 64 -1.43 -3.58 0.47
CA GLN A 64 -0.14 -4.20 0.75
C GLN A 64 0.76 -4.16 -0.49
N ARG A 65 0.24 -4.60 -1.65
CA ARG A 65 0.99 -4.61 -2.92
C ARG A 65 1.37 -3.21 -3.44
N SER A 66 0.69 -2.17 -2.97
CA SER A 66 1.00 -0.78 -3.32
C SER A 66 1.95 -0.10 -2.33
N GLY A 67 2.32 -0.78 -1.23
CA GLY A 67 3.32 -0.30 -0.27
C GLY A 67 2.79 0.01 1.13
N PHE A 68 1.50 -0.17 1.38
CA PHE A 68 0.94 0.02 2.72
C PHE A 68 1.41 -1.07 3.68
N SER A 69 1.82 -0.68 4.88
CA SER A 69 2.24 -1.60 5.95
C SER A 69 1.11 -1.92 6.92
N SER A 70 0.13 -1.03 7.04
CA SER A 70 -1.01 -1.20 7.94
C SER A 70 -2.27 -0.55 7.37
N ALA A 71 -3.41 -0.98 7.88
CA ALA A 71 -4.71 -0.46 7.47
C ALA A 71 -5.65 -0.43 8.68
N VAL A 72 -6.33 0.70 8.85
CA VAL A 72 -7.46 0.83 9.79
C VAL A 72 -8.72 0.55 9.00
N LEU A 73 -9.27 -0.66 9.16
CA LEU A 73 -10.50 -1.06 8.48
C LEU A 73 -11.68 -0.19 8.95
N ARG A 74 -12.64 0.04 8.04
CA ARG A 74 -13.93 0.61 8.40
C ARG A 74 -14.61 -0.26 9.46
N ALA A 75 -15.35 0.35 10.38
CA ALA A 75 -15.84 -0.30 11.60
C ALA A 75 -16.78 -1.50 11.37
N ASP A 76 -17.43 -1.56 10.21
CA ASP A 76 -18.33 -2.65 9.79
C ASP A 76 -17.60 -3.79 9.05
N GLN A 77 -16.28 -3.70 8.88
CA GLN A 77 -15.48 -4.69 8.19
C GLN A 77 -14.87 -5.72 9.15
N SER A 78 -14.73 -6.96 8.67
CA SER A 78 -14.19 -8.08 9.46
C SER A 78 -12.67 -8.20 9.32
N LEU A 79 -11.95 -8.11 10.45
CA LEU A 79 -10.51 -8.37 10.51
C LEU A 79 -10.15 -9.78 10.03
N ALA A 80 -10.96 -10.78 10.41
CA ALA A 80 -10.75 -12.17 9.99
C ALA A 80 -10.86 -12.33 8.46
N HIS A 81 -11.70 -11.53 7.80
CA HIS A 81 -11.79 -11.54 6.34
C HIS A 81 -10.58 -10.87 5.70
N ALA A 82 -10.10 -9.75 6.27
CA ALA A 82 -8.87 -9.10 5.82
C ALA A 82 -7.65 -10.03 5.92
N GLN A 83 -7.52 -10.76 7.02
CA GLN A 83 -6.45 -11.75 7.20
C GLN A 83 -6.49 -12.84 6.12
N ARG A 84 -7.69 -13.39 5.84
CA ARG A 84 -7.87 -14.38 4.76
C ARG A 84 -7.54 -13.80 3.39
N GLN A 85 -7.89 -12.54 3.14
CA GLN A 85 -7.59 -11.86 1.88
C GLN A 85 -6.08 -11.68 1.67
N LEU A 86 -5.34 -11.30 2.72
CA LEU A 86 -3.88 -11.15 2.68
C LEU A 86 -3.16 -12.49 2.44
N SER A 87 -3.72 -13.61 2.91
CA SER A 87 -3.16 -14.95 2.72
C SER A 87 -3.75 -15.70 1.53
N GLN A 88 -4.57 -15.07 0.69
CA GLN A 88 -5.32 -15.76 -0.36
C GLN A 88 -4.42 -16.35 -1.46
N PHE A 89 -3.30 -15.68 -1.75
CA PHE A 89 -2.38 -16.08 -2.80
C PHE A 89 -0.99 -16.37 -2.23
N ALA A 90 -0.40 -17.49 -2.67
CA ALA A 90 0.96 -17.85 -2.27
C ALA A 90 2.03 -16.98 -2.97
N SER A 91 1.74 -16.49 -4.18
CA SER A 91 2.66 -15.65 -4.96
C SER A 91 1.91 -14.84 -6.01
N PHE A 92 2.61 -13.85 -6.57
CA PHE A 92 2.10 -12.98 -7.62
C PHE A 92 3.05 -12.97 -8.81
N TYR A 93 2.49 -12.94 -10.03
CA TYR A 93 3.28 -12.87 -11.25
C TYR A 93 4.01 -11.54 -11.41
N GLN A 94 3.33 -10.43 -11.12
CA GLN A 94 3.88 -9.08 -11.17
C GLN A 94 4.52 -8.71 -9.83
N GLY A 95 5.59 -7.92 -9.89
CA GLY A 95 6.17 -7.28 -8.71
C GLY A 95 5.19 -6.32 -8.02
N ASP A 96 5.55 -5.92 -6.82
CA ASP A 96 4.81 -4.97 -6.00
C ASP A 96 5.71 -3.79 -5.57
N ALA A 97 5.20 -2.92 -4.69
CA ALA A 97 5.95 -1.75 -4.24
C ALA A 97 7.24 -2.10 -3.48
N ASP A 98 7.25 -3.21 -2.74
CA ASP A 98 8.42 -3.62 -1.95
C ASP A 98 9.33 -4.55 -2.76
N HIS A 99 8.76 -5.43 -3.58
CA HIS A 99 9.43 -6.39 -4.44
C HIS A 99 9.08 -6.14 -5.92
N PRO A 100 9.76 -5.19 -6.60
CA PRO A 100 9.37 -4.76 -7.94
C PRO A 100 9.65 -5.79 -9.04
N GLN A 101 10.49 -6.78 -8.77
CA GLN A 101 10.87 -7.78 -9.75
C GLN A 101 9.71 -8.74 -9.97
N ALA A 102 9.32 -8.91 -11.23
CA ALA A 102 8.30 -9.88 -11.60
C ALA A 102 8.81 -11.32 -11.40
N LEU A 103 7.90 -12.26 -11.17
CA LEU A 103 8.22 -13.65 -10.88
C LEU A 103 9.07 -14.31 -11.96
N PHE A 104 8.76 -14.05 -13.24
CA PHE A 104 9.49 -14.59 -14.38
C PHE A 104 10.92 -14.03 -14.51
N ALA A 105 11.17 -12.84 -13.94
CA ALA A 105 12.51 -12.26 -13.96
C ALA A 105 13.36 -12.76 -12.78
N ALA A 106 12.73 -13.27 -11.71
CA ALA A 106 13.40 -13.83 -10.54
C ALA A 106 13.79 -15.31 -10.75
N GLN A 107 12.97 -16.06 -11.48
CA GLN A 107 13.30 -17.42 -11.92
C GLN A 107 14.10 -17.30 -13.21
N GLY A 108 15.44 -17.32 -13.11
CA GLY A 108 16.38 -17.07 -14.21
C GLY A 108 15.83 -17.46 -15.58
N ALA A 109 15.64 -16.46 -16.44
CA ALA A 109 15.22 -16.67 -17.82
C ALA A 109 16.18 -17.70 -18.45
N PRO A 110 15.69 -18.80 -19.06
CA PRO A 110 16.56 -19.60 -19.90
C PRO A 110 17.10 -18.69 -21.01
N ALA A 111 18.43 -18.68 -21.13
CA ALA A 111 19.16 -17.98 -22.18
C ALA A 111 18.79 -18.54 -23.57
#